data_AF-A0AAD4M9Y5-F1
#
_entry.id   AF-A0AAD4M9Y5-F1
#
_cell.length_a   1.000
_cell.length_b   1.000
_cell.length_c   1.000
_cell.angle_alpha   90.00
_cell.angle_beta   90.00
_cell.angle_gamma   90.00
#
_symmetry.space_group_name_H-M   'P 1'
#
loop_
_entity.id
_entity.type
_entity.pdbx_description
1 polymer ?
#
loop_
_entity_poly.entity_id
_entity_poly.type
_entity_poly.pdbx_seq_one_letter_code
_entity_poly.pdbx_strand_id
1 'polypeptide(L)'
;LGFSNIPWPMFSIPSGIEDITQERVEEFMCYARRDSMQGVGQGRSIRWEMLRWHPDKFDRNVLDKVMECDREAVRTAAGIVARILTQI
;
A
#
# COMPACT_ATOMS: atom_id res chain seq x y z
N LEU A 1 8.68 -11.24 -8.52
CA LEU A 1 8.03 -11.03 -7.20
C LEU A 1 6.57 -11.43 -7.33
N GLY A 2 6.01 -12.18 -6.39
CA GLY A 2 4.57 -12.50 -6.35
C GLY A 2 3.79 -11.48 -5.52
N PHE A 3 2.46 -11.59 -5.52
CA PHE A 3 1.58 -10.69 -4.77
C PHE A 3 1.91 -10.57 -3.27
N SER A 4 2.21 -11.69 -2.61
CA SER A 4 2.56 -11.76 -1.19
C SER A 4 3.94 -11.20 -0.84
N ASN A 5 4.82 -10.95 -1.82
CA ASN A 5 6.13 -10.33 -1.60
C ASN A 5 6.07 -8.81 -1.55
N ILE A 6 4.94 -8.21 -1.92
CA ILE A 6 4.77 -6.76 -1.89
C ILE A 6 4.49 -6.36 -0.43
N PRO A 7 5.21 -5.35 0.11
CA PRO A 7 5.01 -4.89 1.48
C PRO A 7 3.73 -4.04 1.56
N TRP A 8 2.57 -4.68 1.46
CA TRP A 8 1.26 -4.05 1.57
C TRP A 8 1.13 -3.30 2.90
N PRO A 9 0.41 -2.17 2.95
CA PRO A 9 0.22 -1.39 4.17
C PRO A 9 -0.84 -2.06 5.05
N MET A 10 -0.57 -3.28 5.47
CA MET A 10 -1.43 -4.11 6.30
C MET A 10 -0.56 -4.96 7.24
N PHE A 11 -1.09 -5.32 8.41
CA PHE A 11 -0.38 -6.18 9.36
C PHE A 11 -0.20 -7.62 8.89
N SER A 12 -1.11 -8.08 8.03
CA SER A 12 -1.10 -9.42 7.46
C SER A 12 -0.76 -9.35 5.98
N ILE A 13 -0.08 -10.37 5.49
CA ILE A 13 0.23 -10.50 4.07
C ILE A 13 -1.05 -10.96 3.37
N PRO A 14 -1.65 -10.12 2.50
CA PRO A 14 -2.86 -10.51 1.79
C PRO A 14 -2.56 -11.65 0.82
N SER A 15 -3.50 -12.59 0.73
CA SER A 15 -3.45 -13.68 -0.25
C SER A 15 -4.03 -13.26 -1.60
N GLY A 16 -4.73 -12.12 -1.66
CA GLY A 16 -5.32 -11.59 -2.88
C GLY A 16 -5.88 -10.18 -2.70
N ILE A 17 -6.43 -9.64 -3.78
CA ILE A 17 -6.97 -8.27 -3.85
C ILE A 17 -8.12 -8.07 -2.86
N GLU A 18 -8.94 -9.10 -2.66
CA GLU A 18 -10.13 -9.08 -1.79
C GLU A 18 -9.78 -8.88 -0.32
N ASP A 19 -8.58 -9.27 0.10
CA ASP A 19 -8.11 -9.11 1.48
C ASP A 19 -7.65 -7.66 1.76
N ILE A 20 -7.40 -6.88 0.71
CA ILE A 20 -7.05 -5.45 0.80
C ILE A 20 -8.34 -4.64 0.97
N THR A 21 -8.75 -4.50 2.22
CA THR A 21 -9.91 -3.69 2.60
C THR A 21 -9.49 -2.34 3.17
N GLN A 22 -10.38 -1.36 3.04
CA GLN A 22 -10.20 -0.02 3.60
C GLN A 22 -9.87 -0.08 5.10
N GLU A 23 -10.65 -0.84 5.87
CA GLU A 23 -10.48 -0.94 7.33
C GLU A 23 -9.10 -1.43 7.74
N ARG A 24 -8.54 -2.45 7.06
CA ARG A 24 -7.21 -3.00 7.38
C ARG A 24 -6.07 -2.04 7.04
N VAL A 25 -6.18 -1.37 5.90
CA VAL A 25 -5.20 -0.36 5.49
C VAL A 25 -5.26 0.84 6.42
N GLU A 26 -6.47 1.33 6.74
CA GLU A 26 -6.69 2.41 7.71
C GLU A 26 -6.16 2.06 9.10
N GLU A 27 -6.39 0.84 9.57
CA GLU A 27 -5.89 0.36 10.85
C GLU A 27 -4.35 0.36 10.88
N PHE A 28 -3.71 -0.17 9.84
CA PHE A 28 -2.25 -0.17 9.72
C PHE A 28 -1.69 1.26 9.64
N MET A 29 -2.29 2.14 8.85
CA MET A 29 -1.92 3.57 8.80
C MET A 29 -2.08 4.24 10.17
N CYS A 30 -3.21 3.99 10.84
CA CYS A 30 -3.57 4.56 12.14
C CYS A 30 -2.64 4.07 13.28
N TYR A 31 -2.13 2.85 13.16
CA TYR A 31 -1.14 2.28 14.07
C TYR A 31 0.29 2.73 13.75
N ALA A 32 0.70 2.75 12.48
CA ALA A 32 1.97 3.34 12.06
C ALA A 32 2.08 4.82 12.46
N ARG A 33 0.94 5.52 12.50
CA ARG A 33 0.77 6.86 13.07
C ARG A 33 1.08 6.96 14.57
N ARG A 34 0.98 5.86 15.34
CA ARG A 34 1.41 5.82 16.76
C ARG A 34 2.93 5.63 16.90
N ASP A 35 3.54 4.80 16.06
CA ASP A 35 4.97 4.48 16.13
C ASP A 35 5.86 5.61 15.55
N SER A 36 5.37 6.33 14.54
CA SER A 36 6.06 7.51 13.95
C SER A 36 6.07 8.76 14.85
N MET A 37 5.55 8.66 16.08
CA MET A 37 5.52 9.73 17.07
C MET A 37 6.87 9.87 17.79
N GLN A 38 7.95 10.11 17.03
CA GLN A 38 9.18 10.72 17.57
C GLN A 38 9.68 11.93 16.76
N GLY A 39 8.92 12.47 15.79
CA GLY A 39 9.25 13.82 15.30
C GLY A 39 8.71 14.30 13.95
N VAL A 40 7.95 13.49 13.20
CA VAL A 40 7.48 13.91 11.86
C VAL A 40 5.97 13.72 11.76
N GLY A 41 5.25 14.84 11.79
CA GLY A 41 3.79 14.90 11.94
C GLY A 41 2.97 14.05 10.97
N GLN A 42 1.81 13.62 11.48
CA GLN A 42 0.83 12.68 10.91
C GLN A 42 0.56 12.83 9.40
N GLY A 43 0.44 14.07 8.89
CA GLY A 43 0.14 14.32 7.48
C GLY A 43 1.32 14.09 6.52
N ARG A 44 2.55 14.02 7.02
CA ARG A 44 3.72 13.78 6.17
C ARG A 44 3.84 12.30 5.80
N SER A 45 3.59 11.38 6.74
CA SER A 45 3.66 9.94 6.48
C SER A 45 2.62 9.48 5.46
N ILE A 46 1.35 9.89 5.60
CA ILE A 46 0.29 9.55 4.64
C ILE A 46 0.63 10.08 3.24
N ARG A 47 1.10 11.32 3.12
CA ARG A 47 1.54 11.88 1.83
C ARG A 47 2.70 11.10 1.20
N TRP A 48 3.65 10.63 1.99
CA TRP A 48 4.73 9.78 1.48
C TRP A 48 4.23 8.41 1.03
N GLU A 49 3.29 7.82 1.76
CA GLU A 49 2.70 6.54 1.37
C GLU A 49 1.82 6.68 0.12
N MET A 50 1.03 7.75 0.01
CA MET A 50 0.31 8.09 -1.23
C MET A 50 1.25 8.17 -2.43
N LEU A 51 2.40 8.85 -2.28
CA LEU A 51 3.40 8.95 -3.35
C LEU A 51 4.07 7.60 -3.66
N ARG A 52 4.26 6.75 -2.65
CA ARG A 52 4.84 5.41 -2.78
C ARG A 52 3.91 4.45 -3.51
N TRP A 53 2.62 4.49 -3.19
CA TRP A 53 1.57 3.66 -3.78
C TRP A 53 0.94 4.28 -5.03
N HIS A 54 1.35 5.49 -5.40
CA HIS A 54 0.89 6.13 -6.63
C HIS A 54 1.18 5.23 -7.83
N PRO A 55 0.19 4.96 -8.71
CA PRO A 55 0.32 3.98 -9.78
C PRO A 55 1.54 4.26 -10.67
N ASP A 56 1.86 5.52 -10.97
CA ASP A 56 3.04 5.90 -11.76
C ASP A 56 4.38 5.44 -11.13
N LYS A 57 4.57 5.65 -9.82
CA LYS A 57 5.79 5.27 -9.11
C LYS A 57 5.85 3.78 -8.83
N PHE A 58 4.71 3.20 -8.48
CA PHE A 58 4.61 1.79 -8.15
C PHE A 58 4.79 0.91 -9.40
N ASP A 59 4.20 1.30 -10.53
CA ASP A 59 4.30 0.55 -11.78
C ASP A 59 5.75 0.46 -12.28
N ARG A 60 6.44 1.60 -12.30
CA ARG A 60 7.83 1.68 -12.72
C ARG A 60 8.82 0.94 -11.81
N ASN A 61 8.60 0.94 -10.49
CA ASN A 61 9.57 0.39 -9.54
C ASN A 61 9.27 -1.05 -9.12
N VAL A 62 7.98 -1.41 -9.05
CA VAL A 62 7.50 -2.66 -8.47
C VAL A 62 6.88 -3.55 -9.54
N LEU A 63 5.94 -3.06 -10.36
CA LEU A 63 5.28 -3.91 -11.37
C LEU A 63 6.25 -4.46 -12.40
N ASP A 64 7.28 -3.70 -12.79
CA ASP A 64 8.35 -4.21 -13.66
C ASP A 64 9.02 -5.48 -13.11
N LYS A 65 9.11 -5.61 -11.78
CA LYS A 65 9.74 -6.75 -11.07
C LYS A 65 8.74 -7.84 -10.64
N VAL A 66 7.45 -7.62 -10.83
CA VAL A 66 6.39 -8.58 -10.50
C VAL A 66 6.20 -9.55 -11.67
N MET A 67 5.92 -10.82 -11.35
CA MET A 67 5.63 -11.84 -12.37
C MET A 67 4.40 -11.45 -13.18
N GLU A 68 4.40 -11.71 -14.49
CA GLU A 68 3.29 -11.33 -15.37
C GLU A 68 1.93 -11.85 -14.90
N CYS A 69 1.87 -13.06 -14.34
CA CYS A 69 0.64 -13.63 -13.77
C CYS A 69 0.06 -12.83 -12.60
N ASP A 70 0.91 -12.17 -11.80
CA ASP A 70 0.52 -11.39 -10.63
C ASP A 70 0.43 -9.89 -10.93
N ARG A 71 0.95 -9.41 -12.08
CA ARG A 71 1.04 -7.97 -12.40
C ARG A 71 -0.31 -7.29 -12.34
N GLU A 72 -1.34 -7.85 -12.97
CA GLU A 72 -2.68 -7.25 -12.96
C GLU A 72 -3.29 -7.20 -11.56
N ALA A 73 -3.12 -8.27 -10.78
CA ALA A 73 -3.61 -8.34 -9.42
C ALA A 73 -2.93 -7.31 -8.51
N VAL A 74 -1.59 -7.24 -8.58
CA VAL A 74 -0.80 -6.27 -7.82
C VAL A 74 -1.13 -4.84 -8.26
N ARG A 75 -1.31 -4.59 -9.56
CA ARG A 75 -1.69 -3.26 -10.07
C ARG A 75 -3.04 -2.80 -9.54
N THR A 76 -4.02 -3.70 -9.57
CA THR A 76 -5.37 -3.44 -9.07
C THR A 76 -5.34 -3.15 -7.57
N ALA A 77 -4.65 -4.01 -6.81
CA ALA A 77 -4.44 -3.86 -5.39
C ALA A 77 -3.75 -2.53 -5.02
N ALA A 78 -2.67 -2.17 -5.71
CA ALA A 78 -1.98 -0.89 -5.49
C ALA A 78 -2.90 0.31 -5.76
N GLY A 79 -3.75 0.23 -6.80
CA GLY A 79 -4.76 1.25 -7.09
C GLY A 79 -5.80 1.39 -5.98
N ILE A 80 -6.25 0.26 -5.40
CA ILE A 80 -7.18 0.25 -4.27
C ILE A 80 -6.52 0.90 -3.04
N VAL A 81 -5.30 0.51 -2.70
CA VAL A 81 -4.53 1.10 -1.60
C VAL A 81 -4.37 2.61 -1.79
N ALA A 82 -3.94 3.05 -2.97
CA ALA A 82 -3.77 4.48 -3.27
C ALA A 82 -5.10 5.24 -3.09
N ARG A 83 -6.22 4.66 -3.54
CA ARG A 83 -7.56 5.24 -3.36
C ARG A 83 -7.95 5.31 -1.89
N ILE A 84 -7.74 4.25 -1.12
CA ILE A 84 -8.00 4.24 0.33
C ILE A 84 -7.21 5.36 0.99
N LEU A 85 -5.90 5.45 0.71
CA LEU A 85 -5.05 6.51 1.25
C LEU A 85 -5.60 7.91 0.95
N THR A 86 -6.15 8.15 -0.25
CA THR A 86 -6.78 9.45 -0.59
C THR A 86 -8.06 9.77 0.17
N GLN A 87 -8.67 8.79 0.83
CA GLN A 87 -9.89 8.97 1.63
C GLN A 87 -9.62 9.09 3.14
N ILE A 88 -8.37 8.87 3.58
CA ILE A 88 -7.90 9.06 4.97
C ILE A 88 -7.47 10.52 5.19
#